data_AF-A0A1X1IK34-F1
#
_entry.id   AF-A0A1X1IK34-F1
#
_cell.length_a   1.000
_cell.length_b   1.000
_cell.length_c   1.000
_cell.angle_alpha   90.00
_cell.angle_beta   90.00
_cell.angle_gamma   90.00
#
_symmetry.space_group_name_H-M   'P 1'
#
loop_
_entity.id
_entity.type
_entity.pdbx_description
1 polymer ?
#
loop_
_entity_poly.entity_id
_entity_poly.type
_entity_poly.pdbx_seq_one_letter_code
_entity_poly.pdbx_strand_id
1 'polypeptide(L)'
;MAKEQRSTKWTFLFYEESAPENYLNILKELHIPFILSPWHDKDVNRQTGEFKKSHKHGAFFFDSLKSYSQVSNIISDKLNGPAHVEVVMSPTGLFDYFTHAENPDKTPYNIEDIEVGCGFNLEKFLMEMNSSDFIHEVVDIIEENDFTEFEELVWYARANNTNLLGLIIERTYFFAKYLDSRRYNPNRLHNSNTEEKENNE
;
A
#
# COMPACT_ATOMS: atom_id res chain seq x y z
N MET A 1 35.15 13.01 3.84
CA MET A 1 34.39 11.85 4.35
C MET A 1 33.17 11.69 3.48
N ALA A 2 32.91 10.51 2.91
CA ALA A 2 31.67 10.27 2.18
C ALA A 2 30.50 10.43 3.16
N LYS A 3 29.44 11.13 2.74
CA LYS A 3 28.25 11.34 3.57
C LYS A 3 27.55 10.00 3.74
N GLU A 4 27.34 9.57 4.98
CA GLU A 4 26.61 8.34 5.27
C GLU A 4 25.20 8.43 4.66
N GLN A 5 24.77 7.37 3.98
CA GLN A 5 23.45 7.32 3.35
C GLN A 5 22.37 7.36 4.44
N ARG A 6 21.37 8.23 4.25
CA ARG A 6 20.25 8.39 5.17
C ARG A 6 18.93 8.34 4.42
N SER A 7 17.96 7.65 5.01
CA SER A 7 16.61 7.51 4.46
C SER A 7 15.60 7.36 5.59
N THR A 8 14.34 7.67 5.30
CA THR A 8 13.19 7.34 6.17
C THR A 8 12.66 5.94 5.89
N LYS A 9 13.08 5.28 4.80
CA LYS A 9 12.60 3.95 4.41
C LYS A 9 13.77 3.03 4.09
N TRP A 10 13.79 1.87 4.73
CA TRP A 10 14.86 0.89 4.62
C TRP A 10 14.28 -0.51 4.49
N THR A 11 14.87 -1.32 3.61
CA THR A 11 14.55 -2.75 3.44
C THR A 11 15.67 -3.62 3.97
N PHE A 12 15.31 -4.81 4.45
CA PHE A 12 16.19 -5.78 5.05
C PHE A 12 15.67 -7.20 4.80
N LEU A 13 16.44 -8.19 5.23
CA LEU A 13 15.98 -9.56 5.32
C LEU A 13 16.49 -10.22 6.59
N PHE A 14 15.86 -11.30 7.00
CA PHE A 14 16.33 -12.18 8.06
C PHE A 14 15.91 -13.63 7.77
N TYR A 15 16.65 -14.59 8.30
CA TYR A 15 16.46 -16.01 8.00
C TYR A 15 15.65 -16.70 9.10
N GLU A 16 14.79 -17.63 8.71
CA GLU A 16 13.95 -18.39 9.65
C GLU A 16 14.80 -19.16 10.69
N GLU A 17 15.92 -19.73 10.27
CA GLU A 17 16.82 -20.52 11.12
C GLU A 17 17.51 -19.71 12.23
N SER A 18 17.62 -18.38 12.08
CA SER A 18 18.30 -17.51 13.04
C SER A 18 17.36 -16.50 13.72
N ALA A 19 16.18 -16.28 13.15
CA ALA A 19 15.18 -15.37 13.69
C ALA A 19 14.79 -15.76 15.12
N PRO A 20 14.63 -14.78 16.04
CA PRO A 20 13.97 -15.05 17.30
C PRO A 20 12.55 -15.58 17.08
N GLU A 21 12.13 -16.60 17.81
CA GLU A 21 10.76 -17.15 17.71
C GLU A 21 9.68 -16.08 17.90
N ASN A 22 9.97 -15.04 18.71
CA ASN A 22 9.10 -13.93 18.99
C ASN A 22 9.40 -12.66 18.15
N TYR A 23 9.97 -12.80 16.94
CA TYR A 23 10.37 -11.66 16.10
C TYR A 23 9.28 -10.60 15.92
N LEU A 24 8.01 -10.99 15.78
CA LEU A 24 6.88 -10.06 15.68
C LEU A 24 6.73 -9.17 16.92
N ASN A 25 6.89 -9.72 18.11
CA ASN A 25 6.81 -8.95 19.35
C ASN A 25 7.99 -7.98 19.46
N ILE A 26 9.18 -8.43 19.08
CA ILE A 26 10.38 -7.59 19.03
C ILE A 26 10.16 -6.40 18.09
N LEU A 27 9.65 -6.64 16.88
CA LEU A 27 9.34 -5.58 15.90
C LEU A 27 8.28 -4.61 16.42
N LYS A 28 7.27 -5.11 17.14
CA LYS A 28 6.26 -4.25 17.78
C LYS A 28 6.86 -3.36 18.88
N GLU A 29 7.76 -3.89 19.69
CA GLU A 29 8.46 -3.14 20.75
C GLU A 29 9.37 -2.03 20.21
N LEU A 30 9.80 -2.11 18.94
CA LEU A 30 10.55 -1.01 18.32
C LEU A 30 9.68 0.22 18.07
N HIS A 31 8.35 0.08 18.01
CA HIS A 31 7.41 1.15 17.69
C HIS A 31 7.70 1.84 16.35
N ILE A 32 8.29 1.11 15.40
CA ILE A 32 8.54 1.58 14.03
C ILE A 32 7.53 0.91 13.11
N PRO A 33 6.74 1.66 12.30
CA PRO A 33 5.89 1.07 11.28
C PRO A 33 6.69 0.14 10.36
N PHE A 34 6.19 -1.08 10.16
CA PHE A 34 6.87 -2.10 9.36
C PHE A 34 5.90 -2.92 8.53
N ILE A 35 6.45 -3.53 7.49
CA ILE A 35 5.84 -4.55 6.65
C ILE A 35 6.85 -5.68 6.43
N LEU A 36 6.39 -6.93 6.50
CA LEU A 36 7.18 -8.12 6.20
C LEU A 36 6.51 -8.90 5.07
N SER A 37 7.33 -9.45 4.19
CA SER A 37 6.90 -10.44 3.20
C SER A 37 6.35 -11.70 3.90
N PRO A 38 5.68 -12.59 3.15
CA PRO A 38 5.54 -13.98 3.52
C PRO A 38 6.91 -14.63 3.75
N TRP A 39 6.96 -15.85 4.27
CA TRP A 39 8.20 -16.61 4.26
C TRP A 39 8.57 -16.99 2.83
N HIS A 40 9.72 -16.54 2.35
CA HIS A 40 10.28 -16.92 1.05
C HIS A 40 10.98 -18.28 1.18
N ASP A 41 10.20 -19.34 1.15
CA ASP A 41 10.62 -20.74 1.28
C ASP A 41 10.73 -21.50 -0.06
N LYS A 42 10.22 -20.90 -1.14
CA LYS A 42 10.17 -21.49 -2.49
C LYS A 42 11.13 -20.84 -3.48
N ASP A 43 11.98 -19.94 -3.01
CA ASP A 43 12.94 -19.24 -3.84
C ASP A 43 14.06 -20.16 -4.32
N VAL A 44 14.31 -20.20 -5.63
CA VAL A 44 15.36 -21.03 -6.22
C VAL A 44 16.58 -20.19 -6.57
N ASN A 45 17.77 -20.70 -6.26
CA ASN A 45 19.03 -20.13 -6.73
C ASN A 45 19.22 -20.47 -8.22
N ARG A 46 19.25 -19.45 -9.08
CA ARG A 46 19.38 -19.62 -10.54
C ARG A 46 20.69 -20.29 -10.98
N GLN A 47 21.74 -20.23 -10.16
CA GLN A 47 23.05 -20.83 -10.50
C GLN A 47 23.15 -22.30 -10.08
N THR A 48 22.58 -22.66 -8.93
CA THR A 48 22.70 -24.01 -8.37
C THR A 48 21.44 -24.87 -8.59
N GLY A 49 20.29 -24.25 -8.84
CA GLY A 49 18.99 -24.91 -8.90
C GLY A 49 18.42 -25.30 -7.53
N GLU A 50 19.14 -25.03 -6.44
CA GLU A 50 18.74 -25.37 -5.08
C GLU A 50 17.83 -24.30 -4.48
N PHE A 51 16.99 -24.71 -3.53
CA PHE A 51 16.22 -23.77 -2.73
C PHE A 51 17.14 -22.87 -1.89
N LYS A 52 16.82 -21.59 -1.86
CA LYS A 52 17.43 -20.65 -0.91
C LYS A 52 16.94 -20.97 0.50
N LYS A 53 17.71 -20.54 1.48
CA LYS A 53 17.28 -20.55 2.88
C LYS A 53 15.98 -19.76 3.04
N SER A 54 15.04 -20.30 3.80
CA SER A 54 13.80 -19.59 4.15
C SER A 54 14.13 -18.26 4.82
N HIS A 55 13.55 -17.17 4.30
CA HIS A 55 13.81 -15.81 4.77
C HIS A 55 12.56 -14.96 4.64
N LYS A 56 12.49 -13.90 5.43
CA LYS A 56 11.53 -12.81 5.24
C LYS A 56 12.29 -11.59 4.75
N HIS A 57 11.71 -10.91 3.78
CA HIS A 57 12.02 -9.52 3.51
C HIS A 57 11.18 -8.62 4.43
N GLY A 58 11.74 -7.49 4.82
CA GLY A 58 11.05 -6.52 5.66
C GLY A 58 11.40 -5.11 5.29
N ALA A 59 10.51 -4.16 5.58
CA ALA A 59 10.79 -2.74 5.43
C ALA A 59 10.33 -1.94 6.64
N PHE A 60 11.15 -0.96 7.03
CA PHE A 60 10.84 0.01 8.08
C PHE A 60 10.51 1.37 7.48
N PHE A 61 9.52 2.04 8.07
CA PHE A 61 9.10 3.39 7.72
C PHE A 61 9.27 4.30 8.94
N PHE A 62 10.32 5.11 8.93
CA PHE A 62 10.69 6.02 10.01
C PHE A 62 10.16 7.44 9.78
N ASP A 63 9.77 8.12 10.86
CA ASP A 63 9.38 9.54 10.82
C ASP A 63 10.56 10.49 10.54
N SER A 64 11.79 10.01 10.77
CA SER A 64 13.02 10.80 10.60
C SER A 64 14.12 10.00 9.94
N LEU A 65 15.01 10.71 9.25
CA LEU A 65 16.15 10.12 8.54
C LEU A 65 17.01 9.27 9.48
N LYS A 66 17.10 7.96 9.21
CA LYS A 66 18.05 7.04 9.82
C LYS A 66 19.21 6.74 8.88
N SER A 67 20.38 6.50 9.45
CA SER A 67 21.55 6.08 8.70
C SER A 67 21.57 4.56 8.50
N TYR A 68 22.38 4.11 7.54
CA TYR A 68 22.61 2.68 7.30
C TYR A 68 22.98 1.95 8.60
N SER A 69 23.95 2.48 9.36
CA SER A 69 24.44 1.84 10.58
C SER A 69 23.37 1.71 11.66
N GLN A 70 22.52 2.74 11.81
CA GLN A 70 21.42 2.70 12.78
C GLN A 70 20.43 1.57 12.46
N VAL A 71 20.08 1.39 11.19
CA VAL A 71 19.12 0.36 10.79
C VAL A 71 19.78 -1.02 10.78
N SER A 72 21.01 -1.12 10.26
CA SER A 72 21.83 -2.33 10.27
C SER A 72 21.95 -2.93 11.68
N ASN A 73 22.24 -2.10 12.69
CA ASN A 73 22.32 -2.54 14.09
C ASN A 73 20.98 -3.07 14.63
N ILE A 74 19.85 -2.46 14.23
CA ILE A 74 18.54 -2.99 14.61
C ILE A 74 18.36 -4.42 14.07
N ILE A 75 18.72 -4.66 12.81
CA ILE A 75 18.57 -5.98 12.18
C ILE A 75 19.48 -7.01 12.82
N SER A 76 20.77 -6.68 13.01
CA SER A 76 21.72 -7.61 13.63
C SER A 76 21.37 -7.92 15.07
N ASP A 77 21.03 -6.91 15.88
CA ASP A 77 20.92 -7.05 17.33
C ASP A 77 19.54 -7.57 17.77
N LYS A 78 18.49 -7.29 16.98
CA LYS A 78 17.10 -7.62 17.34
C LYS A 78 16.55 -8.81 16.59
N LEU A 79 17.00 -9.05 15.36
CA LEU A 79 16.44 -10.12 14.50
C LEU A 79 17.46 -11.21 14.17
N ASN A 80 18.70 -11.10 14.65
CA ASN A 80 19.82 -11.96 14.24
C ASN A 80 19.94 -12.07 12.70
N GLY A 81 19.59 -10.99 12.00
CA GLY A 81 19.63 -10.91 10.55
C GLY A 81 20.98 -10.41 10.03
N PRO A 82 21.24 -10.52 8.72
CA PRO A 82 22.40 -9.89 8.11
C PRO A 82 22.43 -8.39 8.36
N ALA A 83 23.63 -7.85 8.57
CA ALA A 83 23.84 -6.41 8.72
C ALA A 83 23.54 -5.60 7.44
N HIS A 84 23.36 -6.28 6.30
CA HIS A 84 23.06 -5.62 5.02
C HIS A 84 21.63 -5.09 4.99
N VAL A 85 21.49 -3.79 4.72
CA VAL A 85 20.21 -3.09 4.58
C VAL A 85 20.28 -2.14 3.39
N GLU A 86 19.14 -1.87 2.76
CA GLU A 86 19.11 -1.04 1.54
C GLU A 86 18.05 0.05 1.66
N VAL A 87 18.30 1.18 1.00
CA VAL A 87 17.30 2.25 0.94
C VAL A 87 16.16 1.82 0.01
N VAL A 88 14.92 1.98 0.48
CA VAL A 88 13.74 1.74 -0.35
C VAL A 88 13.59 2.89 -1.35
N MET A 89 13.80 2.58 -2.63
CA MET A 89 13.65 3.54 -3.72
C MET A 89 12.18 3.72 -4.13
N SER A 90 11.42 2.63 -4.17
CA SER A 90 9.98 2.61 -4.47
C SER A 90 9.28 1.63 -3.53
N PRO A 91 8.39 2.10 -2.63
CA PRO A 91 7.60 1.21 -1.78
C PRO A 91 6.72 0.26 -2.59
N THR A 92 6.09 0.74 -3.67
CA THR A 92 5.28 -0.05 -4.60
C THR A 92 6.09 -1.20 -5.19
N GLY A 93 7.25 -0.88 -5.82
CA GLY A 93 8.08 -1.92 -6.42
C GLY A 93 8.69 -2.88 -5.41
N LEU A 94 8.91 -2.44 -4.16
CA LEU A 94 9.34 -3.33 -3.08
C LEU A 94 8.23 -4.31 -2.67
N PHE A 95 6.98 -3.85 -2.63
CA PHE A 95 5.84 -4.69 -2.32
C PHE A 95 5.59 -5.76 -3.39
N ASP A 96 5.69 -5.40 -4.67
CA ASP A 96 5.60 -6.37 -5.78
C ASP A 96 6.74 -7.40 -5.70
N TYR A 97 7.92 -6.97 -5.23
CA TYR A 97 9.04 -7.86 -4.97
C TYR A 97 8.77 -8.82 -3.79
N PHE A 98 8.08 -8.40 -2.73
CA PHE A 98 7.72 -9.25 -1.58
C PHE A 98 6.75 -10.38 -1.97
N THR A 99 5.94 -10.18 -2.99
CA THR A 99 4.91 -11.14 -3.42
C THR A 99 5.29 -11.85 -4.72
N HIS A 100 6.36 -11.40 -5.38
CA HIS A 100 6.73 -11.79 -6.75
C HIS A 100 5.59 -11.60 -7.77
N ALA A 101 4.69 -10.65 -7.54
CA ALA A 101 3.47 -10.46 -8.34
C ALA A 101 3.73 -10.30 -9.86
N GLU A 102 4.84 -9.67 -10.23
CA GLU A 102 5.19 -9.40 -11.64
C GLU A 102 6.37 -10.22 -12.17
N ASN A 103 6.78 -11.28 -11.47
CA ASN A 103 7.94 -12.08 -11.88
C ASN A 103 7.54 -13.49 -12.36
N PRO A 104 7.41 -13.71 -13.69
CA PRO A 104 6.97 -15.00 -14.22
C PRO A 104 7.96 -16.15 -13.97
N ASP A 105 9.22 -15.83 -13.66
CA ASP A 105 10.26 -16.82 -13.38
C ASP A 105 10.31 -17.25 -11.91
N LYS A 106 9.47 -16.67 -11.05
CA LYS A 106 9.47 -16.92 -9.60
C LYS A 106 8.10 -17.38 -9.12
N THR A 107 8.12 -18.16 -8.05
CA THR A 107 6.90 -18.55 -7.35
C THR A 107 6.25 -17.33 -6.71
N PRO A 108 4.97 -17.02 -7.02
CA PRO A 108 4.24 -15.95 -6.35
C PRO A 108 3.90 -16.33 -4.91
N TYR A 109 3.85 -15.33 -4.03
CA TYR A 109 3.42 -15.45 -2.64
C TYR A 109 2.13 -14.66 -2.40
N ASN A 110 1.33 -15.12 -1.45
CA ASN A 110 0.01 -14.55 -1.17
C ASN A 110 0.14 -13.21 -0.41
N ILE A 111 -0.70 -12.26 -0.77
CA ILE A 111 -0.75 -10.95 -0.10
C ILE A 111 -1.30 -11.09 1.32
N GLU A 112 -2.17 -12.07 1.56
CA GLU A 112 -2.77 -12.34 2.87
C GLU A 112 -1.75 -12.79 3.93
N ASP A 113 -0.59 -13.29 3.48
CA ASP A 113 0.52 -13.71 4.35
C ASP A 113 1.48 -12.55 4.68
N ILE A 114 1.20 -11.33 4.20
CA ILE A 114 1.94 -10.12 4.56
C ILE A 114 1.66 -9.76 6.02
N GLU A 115 2.72 -9.53 6.78
CA GLU A 115 2.62 -9.10 8.18
C GLU A 115 2.92 -7.61 8.29
N VAL A 116 2.07 -6.85 8.98
CA VAL A 116 2.27 -5.42 9.22
C VAL A 116 2.11 -5.08 10.70
N GLY A 117 2.68 -3.96 11.11
CA GLY A 117 2.59 -3.51 12.50
C GLY A 117 2.90 -2.04 12.71
N CYS A 118 2.75 -1.62 13.97
CA CYS A 118 3.11 -0.28 14.44
C CYS A 118 2.49 0.87 13.64
N GLY A 119 1.22 0.73 13.22
CA GLY A 119 0.48 1.77 12.51
C GLY A 119 0.68 1.80 11.00
N PHE A 120 1.42 0.86 10.41
CA PHE A 120 1.45 0.69 8.96
C PHE A 120 0.05 0.27 8.46
N ASN A 121 -0.56 1.08 7.59
CA ASN A 121 -1.87 0.81 7.02
C ASN A 121 -1.73 0.15 5.64
N LEU A 122 -1.80 -1.18 5.62
CA LEU A 122 -1.67 -1.98 4.39
C LEU A 122 -2.78 -1.69 3.38
N GLU A 123 -4.02 -1.54 3.86
CA GLU A 123 -5.18 -1.30 3.00
C GLU A 123 -5.04 0.03 2.24
N LYS A 124 -4.74 1.12 2.97
CA LYS A 124 -4.45 2.42 2.35
C LYS A 124 -3.28 2.31 1.36
N PHE A 125 -2.22 1.60 1.73
CA PHE A 125 -1.06 1.42 0.87
C PHE A 125 -1.42 0.72 -0.45
N LEU A 126 -2.21 -0.36 -0.41
CA LEU A 126 -2.64 -1.09 -1.60
C LEU A 126 -3.58 -0.26 -2.49
N MET A 127 -4.48 0.53 -1.89
CA MET A 127 -5.33 1.45 -2.65
C MET A 127 -4.52 2.54 -3.37
N GLU A 128 -3.50 3.08 -2.71
CA GLU A 128 -2.60 4.07 -3.32
C GLU A 128 -1.77 3.49 -4.48
N MET A 129 -1.34 2.23 -4.37
CA MET A 129 -0.65 1.54 -5.45
C MET A 129 -1.54 1.40 -6.69
N ASN A 130 -2.82 1.07 -6.49
CA ASN A 130 -3.81 0.91 -7.56
C ASN A 130 -4.60 2.21 -7.80
N SER A 131 -3.91 3.36 -7.79
CA SER A 131 -4.58 4.67 -7.87
C SER A 131 -5.47 4.88 -9.10
N SER A 132 -5.23 4.19 -10.22
CA SER A 132 -6.11 4.18 -11.38
C SER A 132 -7.46 3.55 -11.04
N ASP A 133 -7.41 2.38 -10.42
CA ASP A 133 -8.58 1.57 -10.09
C ASP A 133 -9.43 2.31 -9.04
N PHE A 134 -8.78 3.00 -8.11
CA PHE A 134 -9.45 3.90 -7.17
C PHE A 134 -10.23 5.02 -7.88
N ILE A 135 -9.65 5.68 -8.88
CA ILE A 135 -10.37 6.76 -9.60
C ILE A 135 -11.60 6.18 -10.31
N HIS A 136 -11.45 5.01 -10.94
CA HIS A 136 -12.55 4.32 -11.59
C HIS A 136 -13.65 3.96 -10.57
N GLU A 137 -13.30 3.37 -9.44
CA GLU A 137 -14.24 3.02 -8.37
C GLU A 137 -15.02 4.24 -7.86
N VAL A 138 -14.34 5.37 -7.61
CA VAL A 138 -15.02 6.59 -7.16
C VAL A 138 -15.92 7.16 -8.25
N VAL A 139 -15.50 7.12 -9.51
CA VAL A 139 -16.36 7.54 -10.63
C VAL A 139 -17.58 6.65 -10.71
N ASP A 140 -17.44 5.33 -10.65
CA ASP A 140 -18.55 4.38 -10.68
C ASP A 140 -19.52 4.64 -9.51
N ILE A 141 -19.02 4.85 -8.29
CA ILE A 141 -19.85 5.23 -7.13
C ILE A 141 -20.64 6.52 -7.41
N ILE A 142 -20.01 7.54 -7.97
CA ILE A 142 -20.67 8.80 -8.31
C ILE A 142 -21.77 8.57 -9.36
N GLU A 143 -21.53 7.72 -10.34
CA GLU A 143 -22.46 7.45 -11.44
C GLU A 143 -23.64 6.59 -10.99
N GLU A 144 -23.38 5.50 -10.26
CA GLU A 144 -24.38 4.55 -9.77
C GLU A 144 -25.33 5.19 -8.74
N ASN A 145 -24.83 6.10 -7.92
CA ASN A 145 -25.64 6.82 -6.93
C ASN A 145 -26.17 8.17 -7.45
N ASP A 146 -25.89 8.51 -8.71
CA ASP A 146 -26.18 9.80 -9.36
C ASP A 146 -25.78 11.04 -8.53
N PHE A 147 -24.62 11.00 -7.88
CA PHE A 147 -24.14 12.13 -7.09
C PHE A 147 -23.87 13.35 -7.97
N THR A 148 -24.23 14.52 -7.43
CA THR A 148 -24.02 15.83 -8.08
C THR A 148 -23.36 16.84 -7.16
N GLU A 149 -23.30 16.55 -5.85
CA GLU A 149 -22.70 17.37 -4.83
C GLU A 149 -21.51 16.64 -4.18
N PHE A 150 -20.46 17.38 -3.87
CA PHE A 150 -19.27 16.81 -3.21
C PHE A 150 -19.58 16.30 -1.79
N GLU A 151 -20.57 16.90 -1.12
CA GLU A 151 -21.03 16.44 0.19
C GLU A 151 -21.58 15.01 0.15
N GLU A 152 -22.33 14.64 -0.90
CA GLU A 152 -22.92 13.30 -1.05
C GLU A 152 -21.82 12.24 -1.13
N LEU A 153 -20.80 12.51 -1.95
CA LEU A 153 -19.62 11.66 -2.08
C LEU A 153 -18.86 11.52 -0.76
N VAL A 154 -18.68 12.63 -0.02
CA VAL A 154 -18.01 12.62 1.29
C VAL A 154 -18.79 11.79 2.31
N TRP A 155 -20.12 11.93 2.36
CA TRP A 155 -20.96 11.15 3.28
C TRP A 155 -20.93 9.66 2.94
N TYR A 156 -21.02 9.32 1.66
CA TYR A 156 -20.89 7.95 1.20
C TYR A 156 -19.56 7.35 1.63
N ALA A 157 -18.44 8.03 1.33
CA ALA A 157 -17.12 7.52 1.68
C ALA A 157 -16.94 7.40 3.20
N ARG A 158 -17.41 8.38 3.98
CA ARG A 158 -17.35 8.33 5.44
C ARG A 158 -18.12 7.15 6.03
N ALA A 159 -19.27 6.79 5.46
CA ALA A 159 -20.11 5.71 5.94
C ALA A 159 -19.58 4.32 5.56
N ASN A 160 -18.92 4.20 4.41
CA ASN A 160 -18.56 2.90 3.83
C ASN A 160 -17.05 2.59 3.91
N ASN A 161 -16.16 3.57 3.72
CA ASN A 161 -14.72 3.34 3.66
C ASN A 161 -13.92 4.62 3.99
N THR A 162 -13.30 4.67 5.18
CA THR A 162 -12.50 5.84 5.60
C THR A 162 -11.19 6.02 4.82
N ASN A 163 -10.62 4.94 4.28
CA ASN A 163 -9.43 5.04 3.42
C ASN A 163 -9.81 5.70 2.08
N LEU A 164 -10.94 5.30 1.50
CA LEU A 164 -11.55 5.92 0.31
C LEU A 164 -11.76 7.42 0.53
N LEU A 165 -12.32 7.82 1.69
CA LEU A 165 -12.49 9.23 2.03
C LEU A 165 -11.15 10.00 2.03
N GLY A 166 -10.10 9.42 2.61
CA GLY A 166 -8.77 10.02 2.63
C GLY A 166 -8.26 10.32 1.22
N LEU A 167 -8.38 9.36 0.30
CA LEU A 167 -7.95 9.50 -1.09
C LEU A 167 -8.81 10.51 -1.87
N ILE A 168 -10.12 10.56 -1.62
CA ILE A 168 -11.02 11.58 -2.20
C ILE A 168 -10.56 12.98 -1.79
N ILE A 169 -10.24 13.18 -0.52
CA ILE A 169 -9.77 14.47 0.01
C ILE A 169 -8.46 14.89 -0.68
N GLU A 170 -7.52 13.98 -0.87
CA GLU A 170 -6.26 14.25 -1.57
C GLU A 170 -6.44 14.59 -3.06
N ARG A 171 -7.58 14.29 -3.66
CA ARG A 171 -7.92 14.55 -5.07
C ARG A 171 -9.17 15.42 -5.23
N THR A 172 -9.50 16.20 -4.19
CA THR A 172 -10.73 17.02 -4.10
C THR A 172 -11.02 17.81 -5.39
N TYR A 173 -10.01 18.45 -5.99
CA TYR A 173 -10.21 19.27 -7.19
C TYR A 173 -10.77 18.48 -8.37
N PHE A 174 -10.27 17.27 -8.62
CA PHE A 174 -10.75 16.42 -9.71
C PHE A 174 -12.21 16.03 -9.49
N PHE A 175 -12.54 15.49 -8.32
CA PHE A 175 -13.89 15.02 -8.01
C PHE A 175 -14.91 16.15 -7.92
N ALA A 176 -14.53 17.30 -7.33
CA ALA A 176 -15.39 18.48 -7.31
C ALA A 176 -15.70 18.96 -8.74
N LYS A 177 -14.71 18.99 -9.65
CA LYS A 177 -14.93 19.35 -11.05
C LYS A 177 -15.75 18.33 -11.83
N TYR A 178 -15.58 17.05 -11.54
CA TYR A 178 -16.41 16.00 -12.13
C TYR A 178 -17.88 16.16 -11.72
N LEU A 179 -18.15 16.36 -10.42
CA LEU A 179 -19.49 16.59 -9.89
C LEU A 179 -20.13 17.88 -10.40
N ASP A 180 -19.38 18.99 -10.45
CA ASP A 180 -19.82 20.23 -11.10
C ASP A 180 -20.27 19.94 -12.55
N SER A 181 -19.44 19.22 -13.32
CA SER A 181 -19.75 18.88 -14.71
C SER A 181 -20.99 18.00 -14.81
N ARG A 182 -21.21 17.06 -13.89
CA ARG A 182 -22.43 16.23 -13.85
C ARG A 182 -23.65 17.09 -13.57
N ARG A 183 -23.59 17.97 -12.57
CA ARG A 183 -24.68 18.87 -12.16
C ARG A 183 -25.16 19.76 -13.28
N TYR A 184 -24.21 20.32 -14.04
CA TYR A 184 -24.51 21.24 -15.14
C TYR A 184 -24.57 20.56 -16.52
N ASN A 185 -24.57 19.23 -16.61
CA ASN A 185 -24.61 18.50 -17.87
C ASN A 185 -25.99 18.67 -18.55
N PRO A 186 -26.07 19.32 -19.74
CA PRO A 186 -27.34 19.53 -20.43
C PRO A 186 -28.07 18.23 -20.79
N ASN A 187 -27.34 17.15 -21.08
CA ASN A 187 -27.94 15.87 -21.44
C ASN A 187 -28.66 15.23 -20.23
N ARG A 188 -28.12 15.39 -19.01
CA ARG A 188 -28.79 14.92 -17.78
C ARG A 188 -30.05 15.75 -17.50
N LEU A 189 -29.92 17.07 -17.58
CA LEU A 189 -31.03 17.99 -17.34
C LEU A 189 -32.18 17.79 -18.35
N HIS A 190 -31.88 17.36 -19.58
CA HIS A 190 -32.91 17.05 -20.56
C HIS A 190 -33.66 15.75 -20.24
N ASN A 191 -32.94 14.72 -19.79
CA ASN A 191 -33.53 13.43 -19.42
C ASN A 191 -34.43 13.55 -18.18
N SER A 192 -34.00 14.26 -17.14
CA SER A 192 -34.82 14.48 -15.93
C SER A 192 -36.13 15.21 -16.23
N ASN A 193 -36.09 16.22 -17.11
CA ASN A 193 -37.28 16.95 -17.56
C ASN A 193 -38.22 16.13 -18.45
N THR A 194 -37.73 15.03 -19.05
CA THR A 194 -38.52 14.14 -19.91
C THR A 194 -39.22 13.09 -19.04
N GLU A 195 -38.51 12.49 -18.08
CA GLU A 195 -39.06 11.54 -17.10
C GLU A 195 -40.12 12.19 -16.19
N GLU A 196 -39.94 13.45 -15.76
CA GLU A 196 -40.97 14.17 -14.99
C GLU A 196 -42.24 14.44 -15.79
N LYS A 197 -42.16 14.56 -17.13
CA LYS A 197 -43.34 14.76 -17.97
C LYS A 197 -44.11 13.46 -18.19
N GLU A 198 -43.40 12.35 -18.41
CA GLU A 198 -44.02 11.03 -18.59
C GLU A 198 -44.67 10.51 -17.30
N ASN A 199 -44.16 10.87 -16.13
CA ASN A 199 -44.75 10.46 -14.84
C ASN A 199 -45.94 11.33 -14.39
N ASN A 200 -46.19 12.48 -15.06
CA ASN A 200 -47.27 13.42 -14.75
C ASN A 200 -48.45 13.37 -15.76
N GLU A 201 -48.41 12.46 -16.73
CA GLU A 201 -49.51 12.11 -17.65
C GLU A 201 -50.20 10.79 -17.23
#